data_AF-A0A7J0GB41-F1
#
_entry.id   AF-A0A7J0GB41-F1
#
_cell.length_a   1.000
_cell.length_b   1.000
_cell.length_c   1.000
_cell.angle_alpha   90.00
_cell.angle_beta   90.00
_cell.angle_gamma   90.00
#
_symmetry.space_group_name_H-M   'P 1'
#
loop_
_entity.id
_entity.type
_entity.pdbx_description
1 polymer ?
#
loop_
_entity_poly.entity_id
_entity_poly.type
_entity_poly.pdbx_seq_one_letter_code
_entity_poly.pdbx_strand_id
1 'polypeptide(L)'
;MEPEKQEETPSAIVAVLSDKRKALFEPLEPVTNLNGKRPSAESLLPPPDFDSASYPRGWLIGKKRKLVNVDVVESMRRIAVQEMNRKDREIDGLNEQLEEDSRCLEHLQLQLLEERSKRANVERENAVLQNQINMLMNMIQENEAMDDEDGSEEP
;
A
#
# COMPACT_ATOMS: atom_id res chain seq x y z
N MET A 1 36.40 34.53 -27.24
CA MET A 1 35.88 33.78 -28.39
C MET A 1 35.09 32.62 -27.81
N GLU A 2 33.80 32.83 -27.60
CA GLU A 2 32.87 31.75 -27.27
C GLU A 2 32.37 31.10 -28.57
N PRO A 3 31.95 29.83 -28.51
CA PRO A 3 30.88 29.35 -29.37
C PRO A 3 29.62 29.03 -28.56
N GLU A 4 28.51 29.45 -29.14
CA GLU A 4 27.15 29.52 -28.61
C GLU A 4 26.48 28.14 -28.40
N LYS A 5 25.65 28.06 -27.36
CA LYS A 5 24.63 27.03 -27.15
C LYS A 5 23.56 27.14 -28.23
N GLN A 6 23.21 26.04 -28.89
CA GLN A 6 21.96 25.91 -29.63
C GLN A 6 20.96 25.11 -28.78
N GLU A 7 19.87 25.79 -28.43
CA GLU A 7 18.73 25.30 -27.68
C GLU A 7 17.91 24.30 -28.51
N GLU A 8 17.64 23.13 -27.92
CA GLU A 8 16.69 22.15 -28.42
C GLU A 8 15.26 22.68 -28.25
N THR A 9 14.56 22.92 -29.36
CA THR A 9 13.11 23.15 -29.38
C THR A 9 12.39 21.84 -29.73
N PRO A 10 11.42 21.36 -28.93
CA PRO A 10 10.80 20.05 -29.12
C PRO A 10 9.54 20.15 -30.00
N SER A 11 9.65 20.69 -31.21
CA SER A 11 8.46 21.00 -32.03
C SER A 11 8.38 20.31 -33.40
N ALA A 12 9.33 19.45 -33.77
CA ALA A 12 9.42 18.91 -35.13
C ALA A 12 9.26 17.38 -35.28
N ILE A 13 8.68 16.69 -34.28
CA ILE A 13 8.45 15.23 -34.38
C ILE A 13 7.03 14.83 -33.99
N VAL A 14 6.03 15.63 -34.35
CA VAL A 14 4.67 15.07 -34.54
C VAL A 14 4.69 14.36 -35.89
N ALA A 15 5.33 13.19 -35.91
CA ALA A 15 5.22 12.27 -37.03
C ALA A 15 3.73 12.01 -37.23
N VAL A 16 3.18 12.47 -38.35
CA VAL A 16 1.79 12.23 -38.73
C VAL A 16 1.64 10.72 -38.91
N LEU A 17 1.24 10.04 -37.84
CA LEU A 17 0.98 8.62 -37.86
C LEU A 17 -0.17 8.37 -38.84
N SER A 18 0.03 7.44 -39.78
CA SER A 18 -1.03 6.92 -40.65
C SER A 18 -2.27 6.57 -39.81
N ASP A 19 -3.47 6.79 -40.34
CA ASP A 19 -4.73 6.55 -39.61
C ASP A 19 -4.82 5.11 -39.05
N LYS A 20 -4.20 4.13 -39.72
CA LYS A 20 -4.06 2.75 -39.22
C LYS A 20 -3.27 2.61 -37.93
N ARG A 21 -2.27 3.47 -37.71
CA ARG A 21 -1.49 3.51 -36.46
C ARG A 21 -2.19 4.29 -35.36
N LYS A 22 -3.02 5.29 -35.71
CA LYS A 22 -3.82 6.03 -34.73
C LYS A 22 -4.89 5.14 -34.08
N ALA A 23 -5.51 4.24 -34.85
CA ALA A 23 -6.51 3.30 -34.36
C ALA A 23 -5.99 2.30 -33.30
N LEU A 24 -4.67 2.10 -33.19
CA LEU A 24 -4.07 1.24 -32.16
C LEU A 24 -4.01 1.88 -30.78
N PHE A 25 -4.16 3.20 -30.71
CA PHE A 25 -4.09 3.98 -29.48
C PHE A 25 -5.40 4.73 -29.18
N GLU A 26 -6.44 4.49 -29.98
CA GLU A 26 -7.77 5.01 -29.71
C GLU A 26 -8.36 4.22 -28.52
N PRO A 27 -8.77 4.90 -27.43
CA PRO A 27 -9.33 4.22 -26.27
C PRO A 27 -10.54 3.37 -26.68
N LEU A 28 -10.47 2.07 -26.39
CA LEU A 28 -11.59 1.18 -26.65
C LEU A 28 -12.79 1.65 -25.83
N GLU A 29 -13.89 1.92 -26.52
CA GLU A 29 -15.16 2.36 -25.93
C GLU A 29 -15.54 1.47 -24.72
N PRO A 30 -15.95 2.06 -23.58
CA PRO A 30 -16.42 1.30 -22.44
C PRO A 30 -17.56 0.37 -22.84
N VAL A 31 -17.45 -0.92 -22.50
CA VAL A 31 -18.44 -1.97 -22.79
C VAL A 31 -19.71 -1.84 -21.94
N THR A 32 -20.34 -0.66 -21.89
CA THR A 32 -21.68 -0.49 -21.36
C THR A 32 -22.70 -0.72 -22.47
N ASN A 33 -22.91 -2.00 -22.82
CA ASN A 33 -23.98 -2.38 -23.74
C ASN A 33 -25.30 -2.44 -22.97
N LEU A 34 -26.23 -1.53 -23.30
CA LEU A 34 -27.62 -1.52 -22.81
C LEU A 34 -28.46 -2.75 -23.24
N ASN A 35 -27.87 -3.73 -23.93
CA ASN A 35 -28.55 -4.93 -24.42
C ASN A 35 -27.99 -6.26 -23.89
N GLY A 36 -27.32 -6.27 -22.73
CA GLY A 36 -27.20 -7.45 -21.86
C GLY A 36 -26.58 -8.73 -22.45
N LYS A 37 -25.93 -8.68 -23.62
CA LYS A 37 -25.35 -9.88 -24.26
C LYS A 37 -23.83 -9.81 -24.17
N ARG A 38 -23.29 -10.61 -23.24
CA ARG A 38 -21.86 -10.90 -23.08
C ARG A 38 -21.29 -11.22 -24.48
N PRO A 39 -20.20 -10.58 -24.94
CA PRO A 39 -19.57 -10.97 -26.20
C PRO A 39 -19.25 -12.48 -26.11
N SER A 40 -19.71 -13.24 -27.12
CA SER A 40 -19.57 -14.70 -27.14
C SER A 40 -18.10 -15.07 -26.95
N ALA A 41 -17.84 -16.10 -26.14
CA ALA A 41 -16.50 -16.54 -25.77
C ALA A 41 -15.61 -16.85 -26.99
N GLU A 42 -16.19 -17.11 -28.17
CA GLU A 42 -15.49 -17.26 -29.46
C GLU A 42 -14.72 -16.01 -29.92
N SER A 43 -15.11 -14.79 -29.53
CA SER A 43 -14.35 -13.58 -29.87
C SER A 43 -13.12 -13.36 -28.98
N LEU A 44 -13.05 -14.06 -27.85
CA LEU A 44 -11.90 -14.07 -26.93
C LEU A 44 -10.98 -15.26 -27.17
N LEU A 45 -11.39 -16.19 -28.05
CA LEU A 45 -10.50 -17.24 -28.51
C LEU A 45 -9.55 -16.64 -29.56
N PRO A 46 -8.25 -16.95 -29.50
CA PRO A 46 -7.33 -16.56 -30.57
C PRO A 46 -7.84 -17.13 -31.91
N PRO A 47 -7.67 -16.41 -33.03
CA PRO A 47 -8.20 -16.81 -34.32
C PRO A 47 -7.86 -18.27 -34.65
N PRO A 48 -8.85 -19.04 -35.15
CA PRO A 48 -8.67 -20.45 -35.45
C PRO A 48 -7.71 -20.59 -36.63
N ASP A 49 -6.63 -21.31 -36.36
CA ASP A 49 -5.63 -21.85 -37.25
C ASP A 49 -4.81 -20.89 -38.13
N PHE A 50 -3.52 -21.16 -38.07
CA PHE A 50 -2.41 -20.37 -38.55
C PHE A 50 -2.31 -20.43 -40.08
N ASP A 51 -3.11 -19.65 -40.81
CA ASP A 51 -3.02 -19.61 -42.27
C ASP A 51 -1.70 -18.96 -42.74
N SER A 52 -0.87 -19.76 -43.40
CA SER A 52 0.45 -19.35 -43.89
C SER A 52 0.36 -18.35 -45.05
N ALA A 53 -0.80 -18.19 -45.69
CA ALA A 53 -1.01 -17.24 -46.78
C ALA A 53 -1.21 -15.79 -46.31
N SER A 54 -1.49 -15.56 -45.02
CA SER A 54 -1.75 -14.23 -44.46
C SER A 54 -0.48 -13.42 -44.11
N TYR A 55 0.72 -13.99 -44.27
CA TYR A 55 1.97 -13.28 -43.97
C TYR A 55 2.65 -12.69 -45.22
N PRO A 56 3.32 -11.52 -45.10
CA PRO A 56 4.11 -10.93 -46.18
C PRO A 56 5.16 -11.93 -46.71
N ARG A 57 5.41 -11.96 -48.03
CA ARG A 57 6.27 -12.96 -48.71
C ARG A 57 7.64 -13.21 -48.06
N GLY A 58 8.25 -12.21 -47.42
CA GLY A 58 9.53 -12.34 -46.71
C GLY A 58 9.46 -13.07 -45.36
N TRP A 59 8.28 -13.18 -44.76
CA TRP A 59 8.06 -13.84 -43.47
C TRP A 59 8.07 -15.37 -43.61
N LEU A 60 7.57 -15.90 -44.72
CA LEU A 60 7.67 -17.33 -45.06
C LEU A 60 9.13 -17.78 -45.26
N ILE A 61 9.99 -16.89 -45.75
CA ILE A 61 11.44 -17.10 -45.88
C ILE A 61 12.13 -17.05 -44.51
N GLY A 62 11.65 -16.20 -43.59
CA GLY A 62 12.05 -16.19 -42.18
C GLY A 62 11.56 -17.41 -41.38
N LYS A 63 10.40 -17.99 -41.74
CA LYS A 63 9.76 -19.14 -41.06
C LYS A 63 10.66 -20.38 -40.99
N LYS A 64 11.53 -20.58 -41.99
CA LYS A 64 12.47 -21.72 -42.01
C LYS A 64 13.75 -21.49 -41.19
N ARG A 65 14.03 -20.24 -40.76
CA ARG A 65 15.28 -19.84 -40.08
C ARG A 65 15.07 -19.11 -38.74
N LYS A 66 13.83 -18.90 -38.30
CA LYS A 66 13.45 -18.19 -37.07
C LYS A 66 12.44 -18.96 -36.23
N LEU A 67 12.49 -20.28 -36.26
CA LEU A 67 11.76 -21.09 -35.28
C LEU A 67 12.67 -21.24 -34.06
N VAL A 68 12.33 -20.54 -32.97
CA VAL A 68 12.89 -20.89 -31.65
C VAL A 68 12.43 -22.31 -31.37
N ASN A 69 13.34 -23.17 -30.92
CA ASN A 69 13.01 -24.57 -30.62
C ASN A 69 11.78 -24.64 -29.71
N VAL A 70 10.78 -25.42 -30.08
CA VAL A 70 9.52 -25.56 -29.32
C VAL A 70 9.81 -25.93 -27.87
N ASP A 71 10.79 -26.80 -27.63
CA ASP A 71 11.25 -27.20 -26.30
C ASP A 71 11.79 -26.02 -25.47
N VAL A 72 12.47 -25.06 -26.10
CA VAL A 72 12.97 -23.86 -25.40
C VAL A 72 11.81 -22.97 -24.99
N VAL A 73 10.83 -22.77 -25.86
CA VAL A 73 9.64 -21.98 -25.55
C VAL A 73 8.81 -22.64 -24.45
N GLU A 74 8.64 -23.96 -24.52
CA GLU A 74 7.91 -24.71 -23.49
C GLU A 74 8.65 -24.74 -22.15
N SER A 75 9.98 -24.85 -22.18
CA SER A 75 10.83 -24.73 -21.00
C SER A 75 10.72 -23.35 -20.35
N MET A 76 10.78 -22.27 -21.13
CA MET A 76 10.58 -20.90 -20.63
C MET A 76 9.21 -20.73 -19.98
N ARG A 77 8.15 -21.24 -20.61
CA ARG A 77 6.80 -21.22 -20.03
C ARG A 77 6.76 -21.97 -18.70
N ARG A 78 7.35 -23.17 -18.65
CA ARG A 78 7.38 -24.01 -17.44
C ARG A 78 8.10 -23.30 -16.29
N ILE A 79 9.25 -22.70 -16.57
CA ILE A 79 10.03 -21.95 -15.56
C ILE A 79 9.24 -20.74 -15.07
N ALA A 80 8.63 -19.98 -15.97
CA ALA A 80 7.85 -18.80 -15.58
C ALA A 80 6.66 -19.15 -14.67
N VAL A 81 5.95 -20.23 -14.99
CA VAL A 81 4.84 -20.72 -14.15
C VAL A 81 5.34 -21.22 -12.80
N GLN A 82 6.45 -21.96 -12.77
CA GLN A 82 7.04 -22.43 -11.51
C GLN A 82 7.48 -21.27 -10.62
N GLU A 83 8.09 -20.24 -11.20
CA GLU A 83 8.53 -19.06 -10.46
C GLU A 83 7.34 -18.23 -9.96
N MET A 84 6.28 -18.11 -10.76
CA MET A 84 5.03 -17.47 -10.32
C MET A 84 4.43 -18.22 -9.13
N ASN A 85 4.27 -19.55 -9.22
CA ASN A 85 3.75 -20.37 -8.12
C ASN A 85 4.64 -20.39 -6.87
N ARG A 86 5.95 -20.12 -7.03
CA ARG A 86 6.87 -19.95 -5.90
C ARG A 86 6.61 -18.62 -5.22
N LYS A 87 6.48 -17.53 -6.00
CA LYS A 87 6.17 -16.20 -5.48
C LYS A 87 4.80 -16.12 -4.83
N ASP A 88 3.79 -16.78 -5.40
CA ASP A 88 2.46 -16.81 -4.81
C ASP A 88 2.49 -17.40 -3.40
N ARG A 89 3.22 -18.50 -3.19
CA ARG A 89 3.41 -19.09 -1.85
C ARG A 89 4.18 -18.18 -0.89
N GLU A 90 5.15 -17.42 -1.39
CA GLU A 90 5.88 -16.44 -0.58
C GLU A 90 4.97 -15.27 -0.18
N ILE A 91 4.16 -14.77 -1.11
CA ILE A 91 3.17 -13.73 -0.86
C ILE A 91 2.13 -14.20 0.16
N ASP A 92 1.62 -15.42 0.03
CA ASP A 92 0.67 -15.99 0.98
C ASP A 92 1.25 -16.03 2.40
N GLY A 93 2.51 -16.46 2.55
CA GLY A 93 3.19 -16.47 3.85
C GLY A 93 3.45 -15.08 4.41
N LEU A 94 3.81 -14.11 3.57
CA LEU A 94 3.97 -12.71 4.00
C LEU A 94 2.64 -12.09 4.45
N ASN A 95 1.53 -12.43 3.77
CA ASN A 95 0.20 -11.96 4.15
C ASN A 95 -0.24 -12.54 5.48
N GLU A 96 0.00 -13.84 5.72
CA GLU A 96 -0.29 -14.48 7.01
C GLU A 96 0.47 -13.78 8.15
N GLN A 97 1.78 -13.51 7.97
CA GLN A 97 2.56 -12.76 8.95
C GLN A 97 2.02 -11.36 9.18
N LEU A 98 1.62 -10.65 8.11
CA LEU A 98 1.06 -9.31 8.23
C LEU A 98 -0.27 -9.31 9.02
N GLU A 99 -1.11 -10.33 8.83
CA GLU A 99 -2.34 -10.49 9.60
C GLU A 99 -2.06 -10.77 11.09
N GLU A 100 -1.06 -11.60 11.39
CA GLU A 100 -0.62 -11.85 12.76
C GLU A 100 -0.11 -10.59 13.44
N ASP A 101 0.77 -9.84 12.76
CA ASP A 101 1.32 -8.58 13.24
C ASP A 101 0.20 -7.56 13.47
N SER A 102 -0.78 -7.48 12.57
CA SER A 102 -1.94 -6.60 12.71
C SER A 102 -2.77 -6.95 13.95
N ARG A 103 -3.02 -8.25 14.21
CA ARG A 103 -3.74 -8.71 15.40
C ARG A 103 -2.97 -8.38 16.68
N CYS A 104 -1.65 -8.56 16.67
CA CYS A 104 -0.79 -8.22 17.79
C CYS A 104 -0.84 -6.72 18.09
N LEU A 105 -0.72 -5.87 17.06
CA LEU A 105 -0.78 -4.43 17.19
C LEU A 105 -2.13 -3.94 17.75
N GLU A 106 -3.25 -4.51 17.30
CA GLU A 106 -4.57 -4.19 17.83
C GLU A 106 -4.66 -4.51 19.33
N HIS A 107 -4.17 -5.68 19.74
CA HIS A 107 -4.14 -6.06 21.16
C HIS A 107 -3.30 -5.09 22.01
N LEU A 108 -2.11 -4.71 21.52
CA LEU A 108 -1.23 -3.74 22.16
C LEU A 108 -1.90 -2.35 22.28
N GLN A 109 -2.64 -1.91 21.27
CA GLN A 109 -3.36 -0.63 21.30
C GLN A 109 -4.45 -0.62 22.37
N LEU A 110 -5.19 -1.72 22.52
CA LEU A 110 -6.20 -1.85 23.58
C LEU A 110 -5.57 -1.84 24.97
N GLN A 111 -4.49 -2.61 25.17
CA GLN A 111 -3.74 -2.62 26.43
C GLN A 111 -3.21 -1.23 26.79
N LEU A 112 -2.65 -0.50 25.81
CA LEU A 112 -2.16 0.85 26.03
C LEU A 112 -3.28 1.81 26.45
N LEU A 113 -4.47 1.69 25.86
CA LEU A 113 -5.62 2.49 26.23
C LEU A 113 -6.07 2.21 27.67
N GLU A 114 -6.12 0.93 28.05
CA GLU A 114 -6.47 0.50 29.41
C GLU A 114 -5.46 1.04 30.44
N GLU A 115 -4.16 0.90 30.18
CA GLU A 115 -3.12 1.40 31.08
C GLU A 115 -3.13 2.94 31.19
N ARG A 116 -3.43 3.66 30.10
CA ARG A 116 -3.63 5.12 30.14
C ARG A 116 -4.83 5.52 31.03
N SER A 117 -5.95 4.80 30.90
CA SER A 117 -7.14 5.02 31.74
C SER A 117 -6.84 4.76 33.21
N LYS A 118 -6.19 3.63 33.51
CA LYS A 118 -5.76 3.25 34.86
C LYS A 118 -4.82 4.28 35.46
N ARG A 119 -3.82 4.73 34.70
CA ARG A 119 -2.92 5.80 35.11
C ARG A 119 -3.67 7.10 35.45
N ALA A 120 -4.60 7.52 34.60
CA ALA A 120 -5.40 8.73 34.85
C ALA A 120 -6.27 8.61 36.12
N ASN A 121 -6.79 7.42 36.43
CA ASN A 121 -7.51 7.17 37.67
C ASN A 121 -6.60 7.29 38.90
N VAL A 122 -5.44 6.64 38.86
CA VAL A 122 -4.45 6.72 39.94
C VAL A 122 -3.95 8.16 40.14
N GLU A 123 -3.71 8.90 39.06
CA GLU A 123 -3.30 10.32 39.16
C GLU A 123 -4.38 11.19 39.83
N ARG A 124 -5.67 10.94 39.55
CA ARG A 124 -6.78 11.62 40.24
C ARG A 124 -6.87 11.26 41.72
N GLU A 125 -6.78 9.97 42.06
CA GLU A 125 -6.77 9.50 43.45
C GLU A 125 -5.60 10.10 44.23
N ASN A 126 -4.40 10.09 43.63
CA ASN A 126 -3.21 10.67 44.22
C ASN A 126 -3.37 12.18 44.45
N ALA A 127 -3.93 12.93 43.49
CA ALA A 127 -4.20 14.35 43.67
C ALA A 127 -5.17 14.63 44.84
N VAL A 128 -6.21 13.81 45.02
CA VAL A 128 -7.13 13.93 46.16
C VAL A 128 -6.41 13.64 47.47
N LEU A 129 -5.60 12.58 47.54
CA LEU A 129 -4.83 12.24 48.74
C LEU A 129 -3.81 13.33 49.09
N GLN A 130 -3.11 13.90 48.09
CA GLN A 130 -2.20 15.03 48.28
C GLN A 130 -2.94 16.26 48.83
N ASN A 131 -4.12 16.57 48.32
CA ASN A 131 -4.95 17.66 48.85
C ASN A 131 -5.38 17.40 50.30
N GLN A 132 -5.76 16.16 50.63
CA GLN A 132 -6.09 15.76 52.01
C GLN A 132 -4.89 15.92 52.95
N ILE A 133 -3.71 15.47 52.54
CA ILE A 133 -2.47 15.65 53.30
C ILE A 133 -2.17 17.13 53.53
N ASN A 134 -2.28 17.96 52.49
CA ASN A 134 -2.05 19.40 52.61
C ASN A 134 -3.04 20.06 53.59
N MET A 135 -4.32 19.71 53.54
CA MET A 135 -5.31 20.22 54.51
C MET A 135 -4.95 19.83 55.94
N LEU A 136 -4.56 18.58 56.18
CA LEU A 136 -4.15 18.12 57.52
C LEU A 136 -2.87 18.80 58.00
N MET A 137 -1.87 18.98 57.12
CA MET A 137 -0.64 19.68 57.46
C MET A 137 -0.90 21.15 57.84
N ASN A 138 -1.80 21.82 57.13
CA ASN A 138 -2.21 23.19 57.47
C ASN A 138 -2.92 23.23 58.82
N MET A 139 -3.86 22.31 59.08
CA MET A 139 -4.56 22.25 60.38
C MET A 139 -3.61 21.99 61.55
N ILE A 140 -2.59 21.15 61.36
CA ILE A 140 -1.56 20.91 62.39
C ILE A 140 -0.78 22.19 62.64
N GLN A 141 -0.30 22.87 61.58
CA GLN A 141 0.44 24.14 61.72
C GLN A 141 -0.41 25.25 62.37
N GLU A 142 -1.68 25.37 62.02
CA GLU A 142 -2.62 26.33 62.63
C GLU A 142 -2.84 26.02 64.12
N ASN A 143 -2.96 24.74 64.48
CA ASN A 143 -3.16 24.34 65.87
C ASN A 143 -1.89 24.49 66.73
N GLU A 144 -0.71 24.22 66.16
CA GLU A 144 0.58 24.49 66.82
C GLU A 144 0.79 26.00 67.04
N ALA A 145 0.41 26.84 66.07
CA ALA A 145 0.50 28.29 66.20
C ALA A 145 -0.45 28.87 67.28
N MET A 146 -1.63 28.27 67.48
CA MET A 146 -2.54 28.68 68.56
C MET A 146 -2.05 28.27 69.95
N ASP A 147 -1.44 27.09 70.08
CA ASP A 147 -0.90 26.59 71.37
C ASP A 147 0.29 27.44 71.86
N ASP A 148 1.09 27.97 70.93
CA ASP A 148 2.18 28.93 71.23
C ASP A 148 1.68 30.34 71.62
N GLU A 149 0.46 30.74 71.24
CA GLU A 149 -0.12 32.06 71.54
C GLU A 149 -0.89 32.06 72.88
N ASP A 150 -1.58 30.95 73.22
CA ASP A 150 -2.32 30.74 74.49
C ASP A 150 -1.39 30.45 75.69
N GLY A 151 -0.14 30.02 75.43
CA GLY A 151 0.88 29.79 76.46
C GLY A 151 1.54 31.07 77.03
N SER A 152 1.12 32.26 76.59
CA SER A 152 1.73 33.54 76.97
C SER A 152 0.95 34.34 78.04
N GLU A 153 -0.13 33.78 78.60
CA GLU A 153 -0.94 34.46 79.61
C GLU A 153 -1.18 33.59 80.87
N GLU A 154 -0.17 33.49 81.74
CA GLU A 154 -0.37 33.27 83.20
C GLU A 154 0.68 34.06 84.02
N PRO A 155 0.32 34.54 85.24
CA PRO A 155 0.91 35.69 85.95
C PRO A 155 2.27 35.49 86.64
#